data_AF-A0A4Z1BBA3-F1
#
_entry.id   AF-A0A4Z1BBA3-F1
#
_cell.length_a   1.000
_cell.length_b   1.000
_cell.length_c   1.000
_cell.angle_alpha   90.00
_cell.angle_beta   90.00
_cell.angle_gamma   90.00
#
_symmetry.space_group_name_H-M   'P 1'
#
loop_
_entity.id
_entity.type
_entity.pdbx_description
1 polymer ?
#
loop_
_entity_poly.entity_id
_entity_poly.type
_entity_poly.pdbx_seq_one_letter_code
_entity_poly.pdbx_strand_id
1 'polypeptide(L)' 'MTRHYISELGYGDRIVEVPDVGLGYIEFRLMISKKSEFTDLLPRIDETLREMWDDGTIDRMEARYRPD' A
#
# COMPACT_ATOMS: atom_id res chain seq x y z
N MET A 1 -5.57 1.64 -7.74
CA MET A 1 -5.47 2.46 -8.98
C MET A 1 -5.57 1.62 -10.25
N THR A 2 -4.74 0.59 -10.44
CA THR A 2 -4.72 -0.21 -11.69
C THR A 2 -6.07 -0.86 -12.04
N ARG A 3 -6.76 -1.50 -11.09
CA ARG A 3 -8.10 -2.07 -11.32
C ARG A 3 -9.18 -1.04 -11.71
N HIS A 4 -9.10 0.19 -11.19
CA HIS A 4 -10.04 1.26 -11.54
C HIS A 4 -9.91 1.67 -13.01
N TYR A 5 -8.67 1.86 -13.49
CA TYR A 5 -8.43 2.17 -14.92
C TYR A 5 -8.71 0.99 -15.84
N ILE A 6 -8.45 -0.25 -15.40
CA ILE A 6 -8.85 -1.46 -16.15
C ILE A 6 -10.37 -1.50 -16.35
N SER A 7 -11.13 -1.11 -15.33
CA SER A 7 -12.58 -1.00 -15.40
C SER A 7 -13.02 0.16 -16.30
N GLU A 8 -12.46 1.37 -16.15
CA GLU A 8 -12.83 2.52 -17.00
C GLU A 8 -12.54 2.29 -18.48
N LEU A 9 -11.47 1.56 -18.79
CA LEU A 9 -11.08 1.25 -20.17
C LEU A 9 -11.81 0.02 -20.74
N GLY A 10 -12.71 -0.61 -19.99
CA GLY A 10 -13.48 -1.78 -20.44
C GLY A 10 -12.63 -3.03 -20.67
N TYR A 11 -11.47 -3.11 -20.01
CA TYR A 11 -10.53 -4.24 -20.15
C TYR A 11 -10.69 -5.31 -19.07
N GLY A 12 -11.73 -5.21 -18.22
CA GLY A 12 -12.00 -6.17 -17.15
C GLY A 12 -11.99 -7.62 -17.60
N ASP A 13 -12.58 -7.92 -18.77
CA ASP A 13 -12.66 -9.29 -19.31
C ASP A 13 -11.44 -9.69 -20.16
N ARG A 14 -10.52 -8.76 -20.39
CA ARG A 14 -9.35 -8.95 -21.27
C ARG A 14 -8.03 -9.06 -20.51
N ILE A 15 -8.03 -8.71 -19.23
CA ILE A 15 -6.85 -8.75 -18.37
C ILE A 15 -7.09 -9.81 -17.31
N VAL A 16 -6.30 -10.88 -17.39
CA VAL A 16 -6.26 -11.90 -16.35
C VAL A 16 -5.16 -11.50 -15.38
N GLU A 17 -5.53 -11.25 -14.13
CA GLU A 17 -4.56 -11.16 -13.03
C GLU A 17 -3.95 -12.54 -12.85
N VAL A 18 -2.66 -12.67 -13.14
CA VAL A 18 -1.96 -13.94 -12.97
C VAL A 18 -1.71 -14.12 -11.47
N PRO A 19 -2.30 -15.13 -10.83
CA PRO A 19 -2.06 -15.38 -9.42
C PRO A 19 -0.59 -15.72 -9.19
N ASP A 20 -0.07 -15.32 -8.03
CA ASP A 20 1.29 -15.67 -7.58
C ASP A 20 2.43 -15.20 -8.48
N VAL A 21 2.24 -14.12 -9.26
CA VAL A 21 3.38 -13.40 -9.85
C VAL A 21 4.10 -12.66 -8.74
N GLY A 22 4.95 -13.39 -8.01
CA GLY A 22 5.88 -12.84 -7.06
C GLY A 22 6.93 -12.02 -7.80
N LEU A 23 6.66 -10.73 -8.02
CA LEU A 23 7.64 -9.75 -8.50
C LEU A 23 8.79 -9.51 -7.50
N GLY A 24 8.98 -10.42 -6.54
CA GLY A 24 9.77 -10.22 -5.33
C GLY A 24 9.01 -9.44 -4.26
N TYR A 25 9.70 -9.18 -3.15
CA TYR A 25 9.21 -8.28 -2.11
C TYR A 25 9.29 -6.84 -2.62
N ILE A 26 8.14 -6.20 -2.82
CA ILE A 26 8.08 -4.77 -3.14
C ILE A 26 8.03 -4.01 -1.82
N GLU A 27 9.14 -3.38 -1.45
CA GLU A 27 9.23 -2.56 -0.25
C GLU A 27 8.68 -1.15 -0.54
N PHE A 28 7.49 -0.85 -0.01
CA PHE A 28 6.94 0.50 -0.05
C PHE A 28 7.54 1.36 1.05
N ARG A 29 8.12 2.50 0.68
CA ARG A 29 8.73 3.46 1.61
C ARG A 29 7.93 4.75 1.64
N LEU A 30 7.68 5.27 2.83
CA LEU A 30 7.16 6.63 3.00
C LEU A 30 8.27 7.63 2.63
N MET A 31 8.04 8.43 1.58
CA MET A 31 9.00 9.42 1.12
C MET A 31 8.47 10.83 1.36
N ILE A 32 9.30 11.69 1.94
CA ILE A 32 9.04 13.13 2.07
C ILE A 32 10.20 13.94 1.50
N SER A 33 9.97 15.22 1.26
CA SER A 33 11.01 16.14 0.80
C SER A 33 12.12 16.26 1.85
N LYS A 34 13.39 16.30 1.40
CA LYS A 34 14.56 16.59 2.26
C LYS A 34 14.50 17.98 2.91
N LYS A 35 13.67 18.88 2.39
CA LYS A 35 13.44 20.22 2.93
C LYS A 35 12.18 20.30 3.80
N SER A 36 11.55 19.16 4.09
CA SER A 36 10.36 19.13 4.92
C SER A 36 10.71 19.45 6.36
N GLU A 37 9.91 20.30 6.99
CA GLU A 37 9.97 20.59 8.43
C GLU A 37 9.63 19.36 9.29
N PHE A 38 9.11 18.29 8.68
CA PHE A 38 8.71 17.06 9.36
C PHE A 38 9.73 15.93 9.26
N THR A 39 10.95 16.22 8.78
CA THR A 39 12.02 15.20 8.64
C THR A 39 12.33 14.52 9.97
N ASP A 40 12.29 15.29 11.07
CA ASP A 40 12.59 14.78 12.40
C ASP A 40 11.47 13.88 12.97
N LEU A 41 10.29 13.85 12.34
CA LEU A 41 9.18 12.97 12.75
C LEU A 41 9.27 11.58 12.13
N LEU A 42 10.06 11.38 11.07
CA LEU A 42 10.16 10.11 10.36
C LEU A 42 10.46 8.92 11.29
N PRO A 43 11.41 9.00 12.26
CA PRO A 43 11.67 7.87 13.15
C PRO A 43 10.47 7.48 14.00
N ARG A 44 9.70 8.47 14.47
CA ARG A 44 8.49 8.23 15.28
C ARG A 44 7.37 7.63 14.43
N ILE A 45 7.25 8.06 13.18
CA ILE A 45 6.29 7.47 12.23
C ILE A 45 6.64 6.01 11.96
N ASP A 46 7.91 5.69 11.74
CA ASP A 46 8.39 4.32 11.56
C ASP A 46 8.06 3.43 12.77
N GLU A 47 8.29 3.92 13.99
CA GLU A 47 7.96 3.22 15.22
C GLU A 47 6.45 2.98 15.34
N THR A 48 5.65 4.04 15.16
CA THR A 48 4.18 3.95 15.20
C THR A 48 3.67 2.94 14.18
N LEU A 49 4.20 2.95 12.96
CA LEU A 49 3.79 2.00 11.93
C LEU A 49 4.11 0.56 12.35
N ARG A 50 5.29 0.30 12.94
CA ARG A 50 5.63 -1.04 13.46
C ARG A 50 4.67 -1.49 14.55
N GLU A 51 4.35 -0.62 15.51
CA GLU A 51 3.36 -0.93 16.55
C GLU A 51 1.98 -1.25 15.96
N MET A 52 1.56 -0.51 14.94
CA MET A 52 0.30 -0.74 14.23
C MET A 52 0.28 -2.03 13.41
N TRP A 53 1.43 -2.49 12.92
CA TRP A 53 1.57 -3.81 12.30
C TRP A 53 1.48 -4.90 13.37
N ASP A 54 2.19 -4.74 14.48
CA ASP A 54 2.24 -5.71 15.57
C ASP A 54 0.87 -5.89 16.27
N ASP A 55 0.08 -4.82 16.37
CA ASP A 55 -1.26 -4.85 16.99
C ASP A 55 -2.42 -5.15 16.00
N GLY A 56 -2.07 -5.41 14.73
CA GLY A 56 -3.01 -5.72 13.64
C GLY A 56 -3.91 -4.55 13.23
N THR A 57 -3.58 -3.30 13.60
CA THR A 57 -4.32 -2.11 13.15
C THR A 57 -4.25 -1.95 11.64
N ILE A 58 -3.08 -2.21 11.04
CA ILE A 58 -2.94 -2.15 9.58
C ILE A 58 -3.85 -3.16 8.89
N ASP A 59 -3.88 -4.41 9.34
CA ASP A 59 -4.75 -5.45 8.78
C ASP A 59 -6.24 -5.03 8.83
N ARG A 60 -6.67 -4.45 9.96
CA ARG A 60 -8.04 -3.94 10.12
C ARG A 60 -8.34 -2.79 9.16
N MET A 61 -7.37 -1.90 8.93
CA MET A 61 -7.51 -0.81 7.96
C MET A 61 -7.63 -1.36 6.54
N GLU A 62 -6.78 -2.30 6.15
CA GLU A 62 -6.78 -2.89 4.81
C GLU A 62 -8.07 -3.66 4.51
N ALA A 63 -8.61 -4.39 5.49
CA ALA A 63 -9.86 -5.13 5.35
C ALA A 63 -11.03 -4.26 4.87
N ARG A 64 -11.03 -2.96 5.22
CA ARG A 64 -12.06 -2.00 4.77
C ARG A 64 -12.00 -1.71 3.27
N TYR A 65 -10.84 -1.86 2.65
CA TYR A 65 -10.57 -1.47 1.27
C TYR A 65 -10.30 -2.65 0.35
N ARG A 66 -10.35 -3.89 0.87
CA ARG A 66 -10.27 -5.11 0.06
C ARG A 66 -11.68 -5.45 -0.43
N PRO A 67 -12.01 -5.24 -1.72
CA PRO A 67 -13.29 -5.72 -2.25
C PRO A 67 -13.30 -7.25 -2.25
N ASP A 68 -14.46 -7.83 -1.96
CA ASP A 68 -14.75 -9.28 -2.08
C ASP A 68 -14.43 -9.82 -3.49
#